data_AF-D5MJI8-F1
#
_entry.id   AF-D5MJI8-F1
#
_cell.length_a   1.000
_cell.length_b   1.000
_cell.length_c   1.000
_cell.angle_alpha   90.00
_cell.angle_beta   90.00
_cell.angle_gamma   90.00
#
_symmetry.space_group_name_H-M   'P 1'
#
loop_
_entity.id
_entity.type
_entity.pdbx_description
1 polymer ?
#
loop_
_entity_poly.entity_id
_entity_poly.type
_entity_poly.pdbx_seq_one_letter_code
_entity_poly.pdbx_strand_id
1 'polypeptide(L)'
;MWTEVRVRSVGPSEIIGIAGILVAIGTYFSGVRHGRRQEHARFEHDRDLERERRLHELAGKVADEYVGMSRRNYDRGPHAMATLGLDQLGSDALIREAIHEMYVRSGSDPWAGQGGHVDDLDLVAFFRHVREKKVDFSHTQVEKVAQEVRAASGAKGRKAV
;
A
#
# COMPACT_ATOMS: atom_id res chain seq x y z
N MET A 1 -76.14 5.02 -15.06
CA MET A 1 -75.43 4.65 -16.31
C MET A 1 -74.20 3.86 -15.89
N TRP A 2 -74.31 2.54 -15.83
CA TRP A 2 -73.26 1.64 -15.31
C TRP A 2 -72.59 0.96 -16.51
N THR A 3 -71.29 1.20 -16.69
CA THR A 3 -70.48 0.55 -17.71
C THR A 3 -70.01 -0.81 -17.22
N GLU A 4 -70.58 -1.88 -17.78
CA GLU A 4 -70.07 -3.25 -17.62
C GLU A 4 -68.66 -3.35 -18.21
N VAL A 5 -67.65 -3.48 -17.35
CA VAL A 5 -66.31 -3.88 -17.76
C VAL A 5 -66.31 -5.39 -17.96
N ARG A 6 -66.55 -5.82 -19.20
CA ARG A 6 -66.50 -7.22 -19.60
C ARG A 6 -65.04 -7.69 -19.62
N VAL A 7 -64.60 -8.35 -18.55
CA VAL A 7 -63.27 -8.97 -18.47
C VAL A 7 -63.21 -10.11 -19.49
N ARG A 8 -62.48 -9.91 -20.59
CA ARG A 8 -62.18 -10.96 -21.56
C ARG A 8 -61.33 -12.03 -20.87
N SER A 9 -61.78 -13.28 -20.92
CA SER A 9 -61.00 -14.43 -20.48
C SER A 9 -59.78 -14.59 -21.38
N VAL A 10 -58.60 -14.35 -20.81
CA VAL A 10 -57.29 -14.52 -21.47
C VAL A 10 -57.08 -16.01 -21.73
N GLY A 11 -56.83 -16.40 -22.98
CA GLY A 11 -56.62 -17.79 -23.35
C GLY A 11 -55.28 -18.33 -22.82
N PRO A 12 -55.12 -19.65 -22.62
CA PRO A 12 -53.87 -20.25 -22.11
C PRO A 12 -52.63 -19.91 -22.97
N SER A 13 -52.80 -19.61 -24.26
CA SER A 13 -51.74 -19.17 -25.17
C SER A 13 -51.25 -17.74 -24.89
N GLU A 14 -52.12 -16.83 -24.43
CA GLU A 14 -51.75 -15.44 -24.10
C GLU A 14 -50.99 -15.37 -22.77
N ILE A 15 -51.27 -16.28 -21.83
CA ILE A 15 -50.54 -16.40 -20.55
C ILE A 15 -49.08 -16.82 -20.78
N ILE A 16 -48.83 -17.73 -21.74
CA ILE A 16 -47.48 -18.20 -22.09
C ILE A 16 -46.63 -17.06 -22.68
N GLY A 17 -47.23 -16.20 -23.52
CA GLY A 17 -46.55 -15.02 -24.07
C GLY A 17 -46.13 -14.01 -22.99
N ILE A 18 -47.01 -13.74 -22.02
CA ILE A 18 -46.72 -12.82 -20.90
C ILE A 18 -45.64 -13.42 -19.98
N ALA A 19 -45.69 -14.72 -19.71
CA ALA A 19 -44.69 -15.40 -18.89
C ALA A 19 -43.28 -15.32 -19.52
N GLY A 20 -43.16 -15.50 -20.85
CA GLY A 20 -41.89 -15.38 -21.57
C GLY A 20 -41.27 -13.98 -21.45
N ILE A 21 -42.08 -12.93 -21.55
CA ILE A 21 -41.62 -11.54 -21.42
C ILE A 21 -41.10 -11.28 -19.99
N LEU A 22 -41.81 -11.78 -18.96
CA LEU A 22 -41.39 -11.60 -17.57
C LEU A 22 -40.08 -12.33 -17.25
N VAL A 23 -39.86 -13.53 -17.80
CA VAL A 23 -38.59 -14.27 -17.65
C VAL A 23 -37.44 -13.53 -18.33
N ALA A 24 -37.64 -12.99 -19.53
CA ALA A 24 -36.64 -12.21 -20.24
C ALA A 24 -36.24 -10.95 -19.46
N ILE A 25 -37.22 -10.21 -18.91
CA ILE A 25 -36.99 -9.04 -18.06
C ILE A 25 -36.22 -9.44 -16.79
N GLY A 26 -36.64 -10.52 -16.12
CA GLY A 26 -35.98 -11.02 -14.91
C GLY A 26 -34.52 -11.40 -15.15
N THR A 27 -34.22 -12.04 -16.28
CA THR A 27 -32.86 -12.47 -16.64
C THR A 27 -31.98 -11.27 -17.01
N TYR A 28 -32.52 -10.29 -17.75
CA TYR A 28 -31.83 -9.03 -18.06
C TYR A 28 -31.46 -8.25 -16.79
N PHE A 29 -32.41 -8.06 -15.87
CA PHE A 29 -32.14 -7.35 -14.61
C PHE A 29 -31.17 -8.11 -13.69
N SER A 30 -31.24 -9.45 -13.67
CA SER A 30 -30.30 -10.28 -12.90
C SER A 30 -28.87 -10.20 -13.44
N GLY A 31 -28.71 -10.19 -14.77
CA GLY A 31 -27.43 -10.02 -15.45
C GLY A 31 -26.82 -8.63 -15.22
N VAL A 32 -27.62 -7.56 -15.35
CA VAL A 32 -27.17 -6.17 -15.12
C VAL A 32 -26.77 -5.95 -13.65
N ARG A 33 -27.45 -6.57 -12.69
CA ARG A 33 -27.11 -6.45 -11.27
C ARG A 33 -25.85 -7.22 -10.87
N HIS A 34 -25.58 -8.37 -11.50
CA HIS A 34 -24.33 -9.11 -11.30
C HIS A 34 -23.13 -8.43 -11.97
N GLY A 35 -23.32 -7.84 -13.16
CA GLY A 35 -22.28 -7.08 -13.87
C GLY A 35 -21.73 -5.91 -13.05
N ARG A 36 -22.62 -5.08 -12.48
CA ARG A 36 -22.19 -3.91 -11.68
C ARG A 36 -21.41 -4.27 -10.42
N ARG A 37 -21.70 -5.41 -9.78
CA ARG A 37 -20.94 -5.86 -8.60
C ARG A 37 -19.54 -6.35 -8.97
N GLN A 38 -19.40 -7.02 -10.11
CA GLN A 38 -18.09 -7.44 -10.60
C GLN A 38 -17.26 -6.26 -11.11
N GLU A 39 -17.88 -5.28 -11.76
CA GLU A 39 -17.19 -4.06 -12.21
C GLU A 39 -16.67 -3.23 -11.03
N HIS A 40 -17.44 -3.07 -9.95
CA HIS A 40 -16.94 -2.40 -8.75
C HIS A 40 -15.80 -3.15 -8.08
N ALA A 41 -15.91 -4.47 -7.93
CA ALA A 41 -14.83 -5.27 -7.35
C ALA A 41 -13.54 -5.25 -8.20
N ARG A 42 -13.68 -5.27 -9.53
CA ARG A 42 -12.54 -5.10 -10.46
C ARG A 42 -11.95 -3.71 -10.36
N PHE A 43 -12.77 -2.67 -10.30
CA PHE A 43 -12.29 -1.30 -10.19
C PHE A 43 -11.57 -1.03 -8.87
N GLU A 44 -12.06 -1.57 -7.75
CA GLU A 44 -11.36 -1.51 -6.47
C GLU A 44 -10.03 -2.26 -6.53
N HIS A 45 -10.03 -3.48 -7.08
CA HIS A 45 -8.82 -4.28 -7.25
C HIS A 45 -7.78 -3.58 -8.16
N ASP A 46 -8.20 -3.03 -9.29
CA ASP A 46 -7.33 -2.30 -10.22
C ASP A 46 -6.73 -1.05 -9.55
N ARG A 47 -7.51 -0.34 -8.73
CA ARG A 47 -7.02 0.81 -7.96
C ARG A 47 -6.01 0.40 -6.89
N ASP A 48 -6.22 -0.73 -6.23
CA ASP A 48 -5.28 -1.24 -5.23
C ASP A 48 -3.98 -1.68 -5.90
N LEU A 49 -4.05 -2.38 -7.05
CA LEU A 49 -2.89 -2.72 -7.87
C LEU A 49 -2.14 -1.48 -8.36
N GLU A 50 -2.84 -0.44 -8.80
CA GLU A 50 -2.19 0.83 -9.20
C GLU A 50 -1.50 1.51 -8.02
N ARG A 51 -2.09 1.48 -6.83
CA ARG A 51 -1.45 2.01 -5.61
C ARG A 51 -0.19 1.23 -5.29
N GLU A 52 -0.26 -0.09 -5.25
CA GLU A 52 0.90 -0.96 -5.00
C GLU A 52 2.02 -0.68 -6.01
N ARG A 53 1.69 -0.58 -7.31
CA ARG A 53 2.68 -0.24 -8.35
C ARG A 53 3.36 1.10 -8.09
N ARG A 54 2.60 2.14 -7.73
CA ARG A 54 3.18 3.47 -7.44
C ARG A 54 4.09 3.44 -6.22
N LEU A 55 3.72 2.70 -5.19
CA LEU A 55 4.53 2.55 -3.98
C LEU A 55 5.83 1.80 -4.27
N HIS A 56 5.75 0.72 -5.06
CA HIS A 56 6.91 -0.02 -5.50
C HIS A 56 7.83 0.83 -6.40
N GLU A 57 7.27 1.64 -7.30
CA GLU A 57 8.03 2.59 -8.11
C GLU A 57 8.74 3.65 -7.25
N LEU A 58 8.09 4.12 -6.18
CA LEU A 58 8.67 5.06 -5.23
C LEU A 58 9.86 4.43 -4.50
N ALA A 59 9.71 3.21 -3.98
CA ALA A 59 10.80 2.45 -3.35
C ALA A 59 11.97 2.24 -4.32
N GLY A 60 11.67 1.90 -5.58
CA GLY A 60 12.65 1.73 -6.65
C GLY A 60 13.44 3.01 -6.95
N LYS A 61 12.79 4.17 -6.99
CA LYS A 61 13.47 5.47 -7.20
C LYS A 61 14.46 5.79 -6.10
N VAL A 62 14.07 5.56 -4.85
CA VAL A 62 14.95 5.78 -3.69
C VAL A 62 16.15 4.81 -3.74
N ALA A 63 15.91 3.54 -4.13
CA ALA A 63 16.98 2.58 -4.31
C ALA A 63 17.95 2.97 -5.45
N ASP A 64 17.44 3.52 -6.55
CA ASP A 64 18.28 4.02 -7.65
C ASP A 64 19.16 5.20 -7.23
N GLU A 65 18.63 6.10 -6.40
CA GLU A 65 19.39 7.21 -5.84
C GLU A 65 20.51 6.70 -4.92
N TYR A 66 20.22 5.76 -4.03
CA TYR A 66 21.22 5.09 -3.20
C TYR A 66 22.33 4.43 -4.04
N VAL A 67 21.96 3.67 -5.08
CA VAL A 67 22.91 3.02 -5.98
C VAL A 67 23.76 4.07 -6.71
N GLY A 68 23.16 5.19 -7.10
CA GLY A 68 23.85 6.34 -7.66
C GLY A 68 24.93 6.89 -6.72
N MET A 69 24.60 7.09 -5.45
CA MET A 69 25.54 7.54 -4.41
C MET A 69 26.66 6.51 -4.19
N SER A 70 26.30 5.24 -4.03
CA SER A 70 27.23 4.12 -3.79
C SER A 70 28.26 3.92 -4.91
N ARG A 71 27.85 4.16 -6.16
CA ARG A 71 28.72 4.02 -7.35
C ARG A 71 29.54 5.27 -7.65
N ARG A 72 28.98 6.47 -7.49
CA ARG A 72 29.65 7.72 -7.90
C ARG A 72 30.44 8.39 -6.79
N ASN A 73 29.90 8.41 -5.58
CA ASN A 73 30.44 9.17 -4.45
C ASN A 73 31.16 8.28 -3.44
N TYR A 74 31.15 6.95 -3.66
CA TYR A 74 31.61 5.93 -2.70
C TYR A 74 30.93 6.02 -1.33
N ASP A 75 29.82 6.74 -1.25
CA ASP A 75 29.02 6.88 -0.03
C ASP A 75 28.03 5.71 0.04
N ARG A 76 28.16 4.91 1.10
CA ARG A 76 27.46 3.64 1.29
C ARG A 76 27.07 3.49 2.74
N GLY A 77 26.11 2.62 2.99
CA GLY A 77 25.75 2.23 4.35
C GLY A 77 24.74 3.18 5.01
N PRO A 78 24.68 3.20 6.35
CA PRO A 78 23.71 4.00 7.11
C PRO A 78 23.78 5.50 6.84
N HIS A 79 24.96 6.03 6.51
CA HIS A 79 25.13 7.45 6.18
C HIS A 79 24.37 7.83 4.89
N ALA A 80 24.62 7.10 3.80
CA ALA A 80 23.89 7.27 2.54
C ALA A 80 22.38 7.05 2.70
N MET A 81 21.93 6.14 3.57
CA MET A 81 20.49 5.98 3.83
C MET A 81 19.87 7.18 4.54
N ALA A 82 20.61 7.84 5.44
CA ALA A 82 20.11 9.00 6.18
C ALA A 82 19.84 10.21 5.27
N THR A 83 20.52 10.31 4.13
CA THR A 83 20.37 11.42 3.19
C THR A 83 19.19 11.26 2.24
N LEU A 84 18.64 10.04 2.08
CA LEU A 84 17.58 9.72 1.12
C LEU A 84 16.18 10.09 1.59
N GLY A 85 16.02 10.57 2.83
CA GLY A 85 14.71 10.97 3.36
C GLY A 85 13.71 9.82 3.43
N LEU A 86 14.18 8.61 3.80
CA LEU A 86 13.38 7.38 3.86
C LEU A 86 12.10 7.51 4.70
N ASP A 87 12.09 8.40 5.69
CA ASP A 87 10.91 8.65 6.51
C ASP A 87 9.71 9.20 5.71
N GLN A 88 9.96 9.82 4.55
CA GLN A 88 8.92 10.35 3.66
C GLN A 88 8.13 9.26 2.92
N LEU A 89 8.63 8.01 2.90
CA LEU A 89 7.90 6.86 2.36
C LEU A 89 6.65 6.53 3.19
N GLY A 90 6.58 7.03 4.43
CA GLY A 90 5.35 7.05 5.24
C GLY A 90 4.92 5.71 5.83
N SER A 91 5.61 4.61 5.54
CA SER A 91 5.36 3.32 6.19
C SER A 91 6.63 2.49 6.35
N ASP A 92 6.70 1.72 7.44
CA ASP A 92 7.81 0.83 7.76
C ASP A 92 8.03 -0.22 6.65
N ALA A 93 6.94 -0.82 6.16
CA ALA A 93 6.98 -1.81 5.09
C ALA A 93 7.65 -1.27 3.81
N LEU A 94 7.29 -0.05 3.39
CA LEU A 94 7.89 0.56 2.20
C LEU A 94 9.35 0.94 2.40
N ILE A 95 9.73 1.36 3.61
CA ILE A 95 11.14 1.62 3.92
C ILE A 95 11.94 0.31 3.85
N ARG A 96 11.41 -0.78 4.41
CA ARG A 96 12.05 -2.10 4.33
C ARG A 96 12.17 -2.59 2.89
N GLU A 97 11.13 -2.40 2.09
CA GLU A 97 11.13 -2.73 0.66
C GLU A 97 12.19 -1.91 -0.10
N ALA A 98 12.26 -0.60 0.13
CA ALA A 98 13.27 0.26 -0.48
C ALA A 98 14.70 -0.18 -0.09
N ILE A 99 14.94 -0.51 1.18
CA ILE A 99 16.24 -1.00 1.66
C ILE A 99 16.57 -2.37 1.04
N HIS A 100 15.57 -3.25 0.87
CA HIS A 100 15.76 -4.52 0.19
C HIS A 100 16.16 -4.30 -1.28
N GLU A 101 15.48 -3.41 -2.00
CA GLU A 101 15.84 -3.03 -3.37
C GLU A 101 17.25 -2.44 -3.45
N MET A 102 17.65 -1.61 -2.48
CA MET A 102 19.02 -1.09 -2.38
C MET A 102 20.04 -2.21 -2.26
N TYR A 103 19.78 -3.20 -1.39
CA TYR A 103 20.65 -4.37 -1.23
C TYR A 103 20.80 -5.14 -2.54
N VAL A 104 19.67 -5.49 -3.17
CA VAL A 104 19.63 -6.27 -4.41
C VAL A 104 20.37 -5.56 -5.54
N ARG A 105 20.15 -4.25 -5.73
CA ARG A 105 20.72 -3.48 -6.84
C ARG A 105 22.17 -3.04 -6.62
N SER A 106 22.55 -2.75 -5.38
CA SER A 106 23.93 -2.34 -5.05
C SER A 106 24.86 -3.51 -4.83
N GLY A 107 24.33 -4.71 -4.50
CA GLY A 107 25.10 -5.89 -4.14
C GLY A 107 25.84 -5.75 -2.81
N SER A 108 25.48 -4.76 -1.98
CA SER A 108 26.12 -4.47 -0.69
C SER A 108 25.04 -4.22 0.36
N ASP A 109 25.30 -4.62 1.61
CA ASP A 109 24.39 -4.38 2.73
C ASP A 109 24.25 -2.87 3.02
N PRO A 110 23.05 -2.27 2.84
CA PRO A 110 22.82 -0.86 3.18
C PRO A 110 22.98 -0.57 4.66
N TRP A 111 22.82 -1.55 5.55
CA TRP A 111 23.07 -1.37 6.98
C TRP A 111 24.53 -1.58 7.38
N ALA A 112 25.41 -1.97 6.46
CA ALA A 112 26.81 -2.29 6.74
C ALA A 112 26.99 -3.28 7.90
N GLY A 113 26.12 -4.30 7.99
CA GLY A 113 26.10 -5.32 9.03
C GLY A 113 25.31 -4.95 10.28
N GLN A 114 24.77 -3.73 10.38
CA GLN A 114 24.08 -3.23 11.57
C GLN A 114 22.55 -3.40 11.54
N GLY A 115 22.02 -4.14 10.56
CA GLY A 115 20.57 -4.31 10.35
C GLY A 115 19.85 -4.94 11.55
N GLY A 116 20.52 -5.86 12.25
CA GLY A 116 19.94 -6.53 13.43
C GLY A 116 19.54 -5.59 14.57
N HIS A 117 20.08 -4.36 14.62
CA HIS A 117 19.69 -3.38 15.64
C HIS A 117 18.37 -2.67 15.34
N VAL A 118 17.82 -2.81 14.14
CA VAL A 118 16.61 -2.12 13.69
C VAL A 118 15.50 -3.06 13.18
N ASP A 119 15.71 -4.38 13.29
CA ASP A 119 14.74 -5.39 12.84
C ASP A 119 13.38 -5.27 13.55
N ASP A 120 13.39 -4.96 14.85
CA ASP A 120 12.23 -4.81 15.72
C ASP A 120 11.72 -3.35 15.84
N LEU A 121 12.29 -2.42 15.07
CA LEU A 121 11.95 -1.00 15.15
C LEU A 121 11.02 -0.53 14.03
N ASP A 122 10.17 0.44 14.36
CA ASP A 122 9.47 1.24 13.35
C ASP A 122 10.49 2.14 12.64
N LEU A 123 10.82 1.79 11.39
CA LEU A 123 11.81 2.51 10.60
C LEU A 123 11.35 3.93 10.24
N VAL A 124 10.04 4.21 10.20
CA VAL A 124 9.54 5.57 9.99
C VAL A 124 9.96 6.44 11.17
N ALA A 125 9.73 5.95 12.40
CA ALA A 125 10.15 6.66 13.61
C ALA A 125 11.67 6.80 13.69
N PHE A 126 12.41 5.76 13.30
CA PHE A 126 13.87 5.77 13.27
C PHE A 126 14.41 6.84 12.31
N PHE A 127 14.04 6.81 11.03
CA PHE A 127 14.56 7.77 10.05
C PHE A 127 14.06 9.20 10.30
N ARG A 128 12.86 9.37 10.86
CA ARG A 128 12.40 10.67 11.34
C ARG A 128 13.31 11.20 12.45
N HIS A 129 13.67 10.39 13.44
CA HIS A 129 14.58 10.79 14.53
C HIS A 129 15.96 11.15 13.99
N VAL A 130 16.49 10.34 13.05
CA VAL A 130 17.75 10.62 12.34
C VAL A 130 17.73 12.00 11.69
N ARG A 131 16.66 12.33 10.96
CA ARG A 131 16.51 13.64 10.31
C ARG A 131 16.37 14.78 11.31
N GLU A 132 15.49 14.63 12.30
CA GLU A 132 15.21 15.67 13.29
C GLU A 132 16.43 16.00 14.15
N LYS A 133 17.21 14.99 14.52
CA LYS A 133 18.44 15.14 15.30
C LYS A 133 19.68 15.38 14.45
N LYS A 134 19.54 15.39 13.11
CA LYS A 134 20.65 15.49 12.15
C LYS A 134 21.77 14.50 12.49
N VAL A 135 21.40 13.25 12.74
CA VAL A 135 22.36 12.21 13.14
C VAL A 135 23.35 11.97 12.01
N ASP A 136 24.63 12.08 12.34
CA ASP A 136 25.71 11.69 11.43
C ASP A 136 26.20 10.28 11.75
N PHE A 137 25.90 9.35 10.85
CA PHE A 137 26.32 7.95 10.96
C PHE A 137 27.82 7.72 10.69
N SER A 138 28.57 8.75 10.28
CA SER A 138 30.04 8.69 10.23
C SER A 138 30.64 8.66 11.64
N HIS A 139 29.90 9.15 12.64
CA HIS A 139 30.35 9.29 14.03
C HIS A 139 29.42 8.63 15.04
N THR A 140 28.23 8.21 14.60
CA THR A 140 27.20 7.61 15.45
C THR A 140 26.87 6.21 14.94
N GLN A 141 26.86 5.22 15.84
CA GLN A 141 26.47 3.86 15.48
C GLN A 141 24.94 3.72 15.37
N VAL A 142 24.45 2.87 14.47
CA VAL A 142 23.01 2.60 14.30
C VAL A 142 22.40 2.08 15.59
N GLU A 143 23.12 1.23 16.34
CA GLU A 143 22.67 0.70 17.62
C GLU A 143 22.29 1.80 18.61
N LYS A 144 23.12 2.84 18.75
CA LYS A 144 22.87 3.93 19.69
C LYS A 144 21.58 4.68 19.35
N VAL A 145 21.38 4.98 18.05
CA VAL A 145 20.16 5.64 17.57
C VAL A 145 18.94 4.73 17.79
N ALA A 146 19.08 3.43 17.53
CA ALA A 146 18.03 2.46 17.75
C ALA A 146 17.61 2.41 19.23
N GLN A 147 18.57 2.43 20.16
CA GLN A 147 18.31 2.51 21.60
C GLN A 147 17.58 3.80 21.99
N GLU A 148 17.98 4.96 21.46
CA GLU A 148 17.31 6.24 21.70
C GLU A 148 15.85 6.21 21.24
N VAL A 149 15.58 5.65 20.05
CA VAL A 149 14.23 5.53 19.50
C VAL A 149 13.38 4.56 20.35
N ARG A 150 13.92 3.41 20.77
CA ARG A 150 13.22 2.50 21.70
C ARG A 150 12.88 3.20 23.01
N ALA A 151 13.82 3.94 23.59
CA ALA A 151 13.61 4.69 24.83
C ALA A 151 12.52 5.77 24.66
N ALA A 152 12.53 6.50 23.54
CA ALA A 152 11.53 7.53 23.25
C ALA A 152 10.12 6.94 23.07
N SER A 153 10.01 5.81 22.36
CA SER A 153 8.74 5.11 22.15
C SER A 153 8.18 4.51 23.44
N GLY A 154 9.03 3.89 24.27
CA GLY A 154 8.65 3.37 25.59
C GLY A 154 8.20 4.46 26.57
N ALA A 155 8.84 5.64 26.53
CA ALA A 155 8.45 6.78 27.37
C ALA A 155 7.08 7.36 26.96
N LYS A 156 6.73 7.31 25.67
CA LYS A 156 5.44 7.81 25.16
C LYS A 156 4.27 6.91 25.56
N GLY A 157 4.48 5.58 25.60
CA GLY A 157 3.48 4.62 26.10
C GLY A 157 3.19 4.73 27.59
N ARG A 158 4.18 5.14 28.40
CA ARG A 158 4.01 5.33 29.85
C ARG A 158 3.25 6.59 30.28
N LYS A 159 3.13 7.59 29.41
CA LYS A 159 2.35 8.82 29.70
C LYS A 159 0.86 8.69 29.38
N ALA A 160 0.44 7.56 28.80
CA ALA A 160 -0.95 7.29 28.43
C ALA A 160 -1.69 6.35 29.41
N VAL A 161 -1.13 6.15 30.61
CA VAL A 161 -1.73 5.35 31.70
C VAL A 161 -2.01 6.25 32.89
#